data_AF-A0A1G5BS85-F1
#
_entry.id   AF-A0A1G5BS85-F1
#
_cell.length_a   1.000
_cell.length_b   1.000
_cell.length_c   1.000
_cell.angle_alpha   90.00
_cell.angle_beta   90.00
_cell.angle_gamma   90.00
#
_symmetry.space_group_name_H-M   'P 1'
#
loop_
_entity.id
_entity.type
_entity.pdbx_description
1 polymer ?
#
loop_
_entity_poly.entity_id
_entity_poly.type
_entity_poly.pdbx_seq_one_letter_code
_entity_poly.pdbx_strand_id
1 'polypeptide(L)'
;MNNESTGVNKKIGVGLFFQVLLLVVALVLTIVAIVKSRDVNRLIIYIGQAVTCALFIFYFVCHLKKSTTKHFKWTIYSYAVLEALRASLLHTENVPAVAGYLARFILIAATCTCILFADRCDEPGSIKMVYGILVLEIIVYAIFLIAFPGVLLGNFNRFLPFVGVLIAGSLILFQKTRIKQMNS
;
A
#
# COMPACT_ATOMS: atom_id res chain seq x y z
N MET A 1 -11.50 39.35 -5.75
CA MET A 1 -11.04 38.10 -6.40
C MET A 1 -9.61 37.82 -5.93
N ASN A 2 -9.38 36.97 -4.92
CA ASN A 2 -8.04 36.39 -4.61
C ASN A 2 -7.97 35.34 -3.47
N ASN A 3 -9.08 34.73 -3.04
CA ASN A 3 -9.05 33.77 -1.91
C ASN A 3 -9.15 32.28 -2.28
N GLU A 4 -9.37 31.94 -3.56
CA GLU A 4 -9.52 30.53 -3.96
C GLU A 4 -8.19 29.82 -4.26
N SER A 5 -7.19 30.53 -4.78
CA SER A 5 -5.90 29.93 -5.14
C SER A 5 -5.05 29.53 -3.93
N THR A 6 -5.13 30.29 -2.82
CA THR A 6 -4.40 30.00 -1.57
C THR A 6 -4.99 28.81 -0.81
N GLY A 7 -6.31 28.65 -0.83
CA GLY A 7 -7.01 27.52 -0.19
C GLY A 7 -6.74 26.17 -0.87
N VAL A 8 -6.64 26.15 -2.21
CA VAL A 8 -6.33 24.94 -2.98
C VAL A 8 -4.90 24.48 -2.72
N ASN A 9 -3.92 25.40 -2.73
CA ASN A 9 -2.52 25.09 -2.45
C ASN A 9 -2.30 24.54 -1.03
N LYS A 10 -2.98 25.11 -0.03
CA LYS A 10 -2.89 24.65 1.37
C LYS A 10 -3.51 23.25 1.57
N LYS A 11 -4.64 22.96 0.91
CA LYS A 11 -5.30 21.63 0.96
C LYS A 11 -4.47 20.53 0.27
N ILE A 12 -3.78 20.86 -0.82
CA ILE A 12 -2.87 19.93 -1.50
C ILE A 12 -1.68 19.58 -0.58
N GLY A 13 -1.11 20.57 0.12
CA GLY A 13 -0.02 20.35 1.07
C GLY A 13 -0.40 19.43 2.25
N VAL A 14 -1.61 19.59 2.79
CA VAL A 14 -2.12 18.73 3.89
C VAL A 14 -2.32 17.29 3.42
N GLY A 15 -2.89 17.07 2.23
CA GLY A 15 -3.08 15.73 1.68
C GLY A 15 -1.76 14.96 1.49
N LEU A 16 -0.73 15.67 1.03
CA LEU A 16 0.61 15.10 0.86
C LEU A 16 1.28 14.79 2.20
N PHE A 17 1.12 15.65 3.21
CA PHE A 17 1.61 15.38 4.56
C PHE A 17 1.05 14.06 5.11
N PHE A 18 -0.27 13.85 5.00
CA PHE A 18 -0.89 12.60 5.45
C PHE A 18 -0.43 11.38 4.64
N GLN A 19 -0.23 11.51 3.32
CA GLN A 19 0.32 10.44 2.49
C GLN A 19 1.70 9.99 2.95
N VAL A 20 2.61 10.95 3.13
CA VAL A 20 3.98 10.68 3.59
C VAL A 20 3.95 10.11 5.01
N LEU A 21 3.10 10.64 5.89
CA LEU A 21 2.95 10.13 7.25
C LEU A 21 2.53 8.67 7.28
N LEU A 22 1.53 8.26 6.49
CA LEU A 22 1.11 6.85 6.40
C LEU A 22 2.26 5.94 5.97
N LEU A 23 3.05 6.37 4.98
CA LEU A 23 4.18 5.61 4.47
C LEU A 23 5.35 5.56 5.45
N VAL A 24 5.59 6.62 6.22
CA VAL A 24 6.61 6.65 7.27
C VAL A 24 6.21 5.67 8.39
N VAL A 25 4.95 5.69 8.82
CA VAL A 25 4.44 4.71 9.80
C VAL A 25 4.59 3.28 9.27
N ALA A 26 4.20 3.05 8.00
CA ALA A 26 4.37 1.76 7.34
C ALA A 26 5.84 1.31 7.34
N LEU A 27 6.76 2.20 6.95
CA LEU A 27 8.19 1.93 6.91
C LEU A 27 8.77 1.60 8.29
N VAL A 28 8.39 2.35 9.33
CA VAL A 28 8.85 2.08 10.72
C VAL A 28 8.37 0.70 11.18
N LEU A 29 7.10 0.36 10.94
CA LEU A 29 6.57 -0.97 11.27
C LEU A 29 7.34 -2.07 10.55
N THR A 30 7.63 -1.88 9.26
CA THR A 30 8.40 -2.83 8.45
C THR A 30 9.85 -2.97 8.92
N ILE A 31 10.55 -1.88 9.25
CA ILE A 31 11.93 -1.94 9.77
C ILE A 31 11.99 -2.72 11.08
N VAL A 32 11.06 -2.47 12.00
CA VAL A 32 10.98 -3.24 13.25
C VAL A 32 10.73 -4.72 12.97
N ALA A 33 9.94 -5.04 11.94
CA ALA A 33 9.71 -6.41 11.48
C ALA A 33 11.00 -7.08 10.97
N ILE A 34 11.79 -6.38 10.16
CA ILE A 34 13.07 -6.85 9.61
C ILE A 34 14.01 -7.26 10.74
N VAL A 35 14.18 -6.39 11.74
CA VAL A 35 15.10 -6.63 12.87
C VAL A 35 14.66 -7.82 13.74
N LYS A 36 13.36 -8.09 13.82
CA LYS A 36 12.80 -9.17 14.66
C LYS A 36 12.57 -10.47 13.91
N SER A 37 12.55 -10.46 12.58
CA SER A 37 12.27 -11.65 11.78
C SER A 37 13.45 -12.61 11.78
N ARG A 38 13.17 -13.89 12.08
CA ARG A 38 14.12 -14.99 11.91
C ARG A 38 13.77 -15.91 10.73
N ASP A 39 12.57 -15.72 10.17
CA ASP A 39 12.08 -16.46 9.02
C ASP A 39 12.49 -15.74 7.74
N VAL A 40 13.14 -16.47 6.83
CA VAL A 40 13.70 -15.93 5.58
C VAL A 40 12.61 -15.43 4.64
N ASN A 41 11.49 -16.15 4.52
CA ASN A 41 10.39 -15.77 3.64
C ASN A 41 9.75 -14.45 4.10
N ARG A 42 9.52 -14.31 5.42
CA ARG A 42 9.02 -13.07 6.02
C ARG A 42 10.01 -11.92 5.88
N LEU A 43 11.31 -12.20 6.04
CA LEU A 43 12.36 -11.18 5.89
C LEU A 43 12.37 -10.60 4.45
N ILE A 44 12.25 -11.46 3.43
CA ILE A 44 12.17 -11.05 2.03
C ILE A 44 10.94 -10.14 1.80
N ILE A 45 9.77 -10.53 2.33
CA ILE A 45 8.55 -9.71 2.25
C ILE A 45 8.77 -8.34 2.91
N TYR A 46 9.37 -8.29 4.10
CA TYR A 46 9.59 -7.03 4.81
C TYR A 46 10.61 -6.13 4.11
N ILE A 47 11.67 -6.68 3.52
CA ILE A 47 12.60 -5.90 2.69
C ILE A 47 11.86 -5.31 1.48
N GLY A 48 11.04 -6.11 0.79
CA GLY A 48 10.20 -5.64 -0.32
C GLY A 48 9.23 -4.53 0.09
N GLN A 49 8.60 -4.65 1.26
CA GLN A 49 7.74 -3.61 1.84
C GLN A 49 8.52 -2.31 2.10
N ALA A 50 9.72 -2.41 2.67
CA ALA A 50 10.54 -1.25 2.99
C ALA A 50 11.00 -0.52 1.72
N VAL A 51 11.44 -1.26 0.70
CA VAL A 51 11.80 -0.71 -0.61
C VAL A 51 10.59 -0.02 -1.26
N THR A 52 9.42 -0.66 -1.24
CA THR A 52 8.19 -0.08 -1.79
C THR A 52 7.83 1.21 -1.06
N CYS A 53 7.84 1.22 0.27
CA CYS A 53 7.57 2.42 1.07
C CYS A 53 8.58 3.55 0.74
N ALA A 54 9.86 3.23 0.63
CA ALA A 54 10.90 4.20 0.28
C ALA A 54 10.69 4.79 -1.12
N LEU A 55 10.34 3.97 -2.12
CA LEU A 55 10.02 4.43 -3.48
C LEU A 55 8.81 5.36 -3.49
N PHE A 56 7.76 5.02 -2.75
CA PHE A 56 6.56 5.85 -2.60
C PHE A 56 6.87 7.21 -1.93
N ILE A 57 7.63 7.20 -0.83
CA ILE A 57 8.04 8.43 -0.14
C ILE A 57 8.89 9.29 -1.07
N PHE A 58 9.90 8.70 -1.72
CA PHE A 58 10.75 9.40 -2.67
C PHE A 58 9.94 10.02 -3.81
N TYR A 59 9.01 9.25 -4.39
CA TYR A 59 8.13 9.74 -5.44
C TYR A 59 7.26 10.92 -4.97
N PHE A 60 6.59 10.81 -3.82
CA PHE A 60 5.73 11.88 -3.31
C PHE A 60 6.51 13.13 -2.90
N VAL A 61 7.73 13.00 -2.36
CA VAL A 61 8.57 14.15 -1.99
C VAL A 61 9.21 14.82 -3.23
N CYS A 62 9.76 14.04 -4.16
CA CYS A 62 10.52 14.58 -5.29
C CYS A 62 9.67 15.01 -6.50
N HIS A 63 8.46 14.47 -6.67
CA HIS A 63 7.58 14.79 -7.81
C HIS A 63 6.37 15.67 -7.45
N LEU A 64 6.45 16.38 -6.32
CA LEU A 64 5.51 17.40 -5.85
C LEU A 64 5.13 18.49 -6.88
N LYS A 65 5.93 18.71 -7.94
CA LYS A 65 5.74 19.83 -8.90
C LYS A 65 5.57 19.43 -10.37
N LYS A 66 5.84 18.19 -10.76
CA LYS A 66 5.64 17.72 -12.15
C LYS A 66 5.00 16.33 -12.09
N SER A 67 3.73 16.25 -12.47
CA SER A 67 2.95 15.02 -12.58
C SER A 67 3.47 14.16 -13.74
N THR A 68 4.63 13.55 -13.57
CA THR A 68 5.11 12.51 -14.48
C THR A 68 4.37 11.21 -14.18
N THR A 69 3.22 11.03 -14.82
CA THR A 69 2.40 9.81 -14.80
C THR A 69 3.22 8.52 -14.89
N LYS A 70 4.28 8.53 -15.72
CA LYS A 70 5.17 7.38 -15.90
C LYS A 70 5.75 6.89 -14.56
N HIS A 71 6.36 7.78 -13.77
CA HIS A 71 6.98 7.40 -12.50
C HIS A 71 5.96 6.90 -11.47
N PHE A 72 4.73 7.44 -11.47
CA PHE A 72 3.67 6.91 -10.62
C PHE A 72 3.27 5.47 -10.97
N LYS A 73 3.16 5.16 -12.28
CA LYS A 73 2.86 3.81 -12.75
C LYS A 73 3.93 2.81 -12.29
N TRP A 74 5.21 3.19 -12.38
CA TRP A 74 6.32 2.38 -11.83
C TRP A 74 6.15 2.10 -10.34
N THR A 75 5.75 3.11 -9.56
CA THR A 75 5.51 2.98 -8.13
C THR A 75 4.34 2.01 -7.84
N ILE A 76 3.24 2.06 -8.61
CA ILE A 76 2.14 1.10 -8.48
C ILE A 76 2.57 -0.32 -8.89
N TYR A 77 3.32 -0.48 -9.98
CA TYR A 77 3.82 -1.80 -10.37
C TYR A 77 4.76 -2.40 -9.32
N SER A 78 5.60 -1.59 -8.67
CA SER A 78 6.44 -2.09 -7.57
C SER A 78 5.58 -2.64 -6.42
N TYR A 79 4.45 -2.00 -6.12
CA TYR A 79 3.51 -2.50 -5.14
C TYR A 79 2.78 -3.76 -5.61
N ALA A 80 2.43 -3.87 -6.90
CA ALA A 80 1.88 -5.12 -7.46
C ALA A 80 2.88 -6.29 -7.32
N VAL A 81 4.16 -6.07 -7.60
CA VAL A 81 5.21 -7.08 -7.40
C VAL A 81 5.31 -7.48 -5.93
N LEU A 82 5.20 -6.52 -5.01
CA LEU A 82 5.19 -6.81 -3.58
C LEU A 82 4.00 -7.69 -3.17
N GLU A 83 2.80 -7.44 -3.68
CA GLU A 83 1.63 -8.27 -3.40
C GLU A 83 1.79 -9.68 -3.99
N ALA A 84 2.38 -9.81 -5.18
CA ALA A 84 2.70 -11.11 -5.78
C ALA A 84 3.74 -11.88 -4.93
N LEU A 85 4.74 -11.17 -4.41
CA LEU A 85 5.75 -11.72 -3.50
C LEU A 85 5.11 -12.17 -2.18
N ARG A 86 4.20 -11.37 -1.61
CA ARG A 86 3.42 -11.75 -0.43
C ARG A 86 2.59 -12.99 -0.68
N ALA A 87 1.94 -13.10 -1.84
CA ALA A 87 1.13 -14.27 -2.19
C ALA A 87 1.96 -15.55 -2.33
N SER A 88 3.12 -15.45 -2.98
CA SER A 88 4.01 -16.59 -3.26
C SER A 88 4.76 -17.08 -2.02
N LEU A 89 5.24 -16.15 -1.18
CA LEU A 89 6.00 -16.46 0.03
C LEU A 89 5.13 -16.60 1.28
N LEU A 90 3.80 -16.58 1.14
CA LEU A 90 2.89 -16.76 2.27
C LEU A 90 3.02 -18.19 2.80
N HIS A 91 3.79 -18.33 3.88
CA HIS A 91 3.96 -19.59 4.58
C HIS A 91 2.72 -19.90 5.44
N THR A 92 2.11 -21.06 5.23
CA THR A 92 0.84 -21.45 5.87
C THR A 92 1.00 -22.65 6.82
N GLU A 93 2.23 -22.98 7.21
CA GLU A 93 2.45 -24.02 8.22
C GLU A 93 1.74 -23.63 9.53
N ASN A 94 0.93 -24.55 10.05
CA ASN A 94 0.08 -24.38 11.24
C ASN A 94 -1.07 -23.35 11.10
N VAL A 95 -1.45 -23.00 9.87
CA VAL A 95 -2.63 -22.16 9.58
C VAL A 95 -3.73 -23.05 8.97
N PRO A 96 -5.02 -22.86 9.32
CA PRO A 96 -6.10 -23.55 8.64
C PRO A 96 -6.01 -23.38 7.12
N ALA A 97 -5.99 -24.49 6.37
CA ALA A 97 -5.72 -24.48 4.93
C ALA A 97 -6.63 -23.51 4.16
N VAL A 98 -7.91 -23.44 4.54
CA VAL A 98 -8.90 -22.52 3.95
C VAL A 98 -8.47 -21.07 4.10
N ALA A 99 -8.01 -20.66 5.29
CA ALA A 99 -7.58 -19.28 5.53
C ALA A 99 -6.29 -18.95 4.77
N GLY A 100 -5.36 -19.91 4.67
CA GLY A 100 -4.14 -19.78 3.87
C GLY A 100 -4.45 -19.57 2.38
N TYR A 101 -5.29 -20.42 1.78
CA TYR A 101 -5.69 -20.28 0.38
C TYR A 101 -6.46 -19.00 0.11
N LEU A 102 -7.37 -18.62 1.01
CA LEU A 102 -8.15 -17.39 0.88
C LEU A 102 -7.24 -16.15 0.92
N ALA A 103 -6.29 -16.09 1.85
CA ALA A 103 -5.33 -14.99 1.92
C ALA A 103 -4.49 -14.89 0.63
N ARG A 104 -3.99 -16.03 0.10
CA ARG A 104 -3.26 -16.05 -1.18
C ARG A 104 -4.12 -15.56 -2.34
N PHE A 105 -5.37 -16.03 -2.44
CA PHE A 105 -6.29 -15.62 -3.48
C PHE A 105 -6.53 -14.10 -3.46
N ILE A 106 -6.73 -13.53 -2.27
CA ILE A 106 -6.97 -12.09 -2.14
C ILE A 106 -5.70 -11.28 -2.46
N LEU A 107 -4.51 -11.74 -2.08
CA LEU A 107 -3.25 -11.09 -2.46
C LEU A 107 -3.02 -11.12 -3.98
N ILE A 108 -3.39 -12.22 -4.65
CA ILE A 108 -3.36 -12.31 -6.12
C ILE A 108 -4.38 -11.32 -6.71
N ALA A 109 -5.59 -11.25 -6.17
CA ALA A 109 -6.59 -10.26 -6.61
C ALA A 109 -6.09 -8.82 -6.41
N ALA A 110 -5.41 -8.53 -5.30
CA ALA A 110 -4.80 -7.23 -5.02
C ALA A 110 -3.71 -6.90 -6.03
N THR A 111 -2.85 -7.87 -6.37
CA THR A 111 -1.84 -7.77 -7.43
C THR A 111 -2.47 -7.38 -8.77
N CYS A 112 -3.48 -8.13 -9.21
CA CYS A 112 -4.19 -7.86 -10.46
C CYS A 112 -4.87 -6.48 -10.45
N THR A 113 -5.45 -6.09 -9.32
CA THR A 113 -6.09 -4.77 -9.17
C THR A 113 -5.07 -3.65 -9.22
N CYS A 114 -3.86 -3.84 -8.66
CA CYS A 114 -2.76 -2.89 -8.77
C CYS A 114 -2.31 -2.71 -10.23
N ILE A 115 -2.18 -3.79 -10.99
CA ILE A 115 -1.82 -3.75 -12.42
C ILE A 115 -2.88 -2.97 -13.22
N LEU A 116 -4.15 -3.34 -13.06
CA LEU A 116 -5.26 -2.64 -13.72
C LEU A 116 -5.32 -1.15 -13.34
N PHE A 117 -5.05 -0.83 -12.07
CA PHE A 117 -4.97 0.54 -11.61
C PHE A 117 -3.80 1.29 -12.24
N ALA A 118 -2.61 0.68 -12.34
CA ALA A 118 -1.46 1.29 -13.00
C ALA A 118 -1.76 1.64 -14.47
N ASP A 119 -2.43 0.74 -15.18
CA ASP A 119 -2.77 0.94 -16.59
C ASP A 119 -3.77 2.09 -16.77
N ARG A 120 -4.79 2.14 -15.91
CA ARG A 120 -5.89 3.12 -15.99
C ARG A 120 -5.76 4.30 -15.03
N CYS A 121 -4.59 4.55 -14.43
CA CYS A 121 -4.45 5.56 -13.36
C CYS A 121 -4.75 7.00 -13.80
N ASP A 122 -4.81 7.25 -15.11
CA ASP A 122 -5.12 8.55 -15.71
C ASP A 122 -6.62 8.74 -15.99
N GLU A 123 -7.45 7.74 -15.71
CA GLU A 123 -8.90 7.82 -15.89
C GLU A 123 -9.60 8.23 -14.58
N PRO A 124 -10.67 9.06 -14.60
CA PRO A 124 -11.42 9.41 -13.40
C PRO A 124 -12.01 8.20 -12.66
N GLY A 125 -12.35 7.13 -13.40
CA GLY A 125 -12.90 5.89 -12.85
C GLY A 125 -11.90 5.07 -12.03
N SER A 126 -10.60 5.34 -12.16
CA SER A 126 -9.53 4.60 -11.49
C SER A 126 -9.57 4.68 -9.97
N ILE A 127 -10.21 5.69 -9.38
CA ILE A 127 -10.37 5.81 -7.93
C ILE A 127 -11.08 4.58 -7.34
N LYS A 128 -12.03 3.98 -8.06
CA LYS A 128 -12.74 2.77 -7.64
C LYS A 128 -11.77 1.58 -7.53
N MET A 129 -10.77 1.51 -8.41
CA MET A 129 -9.75 0.46 -8.36
C MET A 129 -8.87 0.60 -7.13
N VAL A 130 -8.47 1.83 -6.78
CA VAL A 130 -7.68 2.08 -5.55
C VAL A 130 -8.47 1.73 -4.29
N TYR A 131 -9.76 2.06 -4.26
CA TYR A 131 -10.64 1.59 -3.18
C TYR A 131 -10.73 0.06 -3.13
N GLY A 132 -10.78 -0.61 -4.29
CA GLY A 132 -10.69 -2.06 -4.37
C GLY A 132 -9.42 -2.61 -3.72
N ILE A 133 -8.25 -2.04 -4.03
CA ILE A 133 -6.96 -2.42 -3.41
C ILE A 133 -7.04 -2.29 -1.88
N LEU A 134 -7.54 -1.16 -1.37
CA LEU A 134 -7.68 -0.96 0.07
C LEU A 134 -8.60 -2.00 0.72
N VAL A 135 -9.75 -2.28 0.10
CA VAL A 135 -10.71 -3.28 0.62
C VAL A 135 -10.05 -4.66 0.67
N LEU A 136 -9.34 -5.06 -0.38
CA LEU A 136 -8.62 -6.33 -0.41
C LEU A 136 -7.57 -6.41 0.71
N GLU A 137 -6.79 -5.35 0.94
CA GLU A 137 -5.82 -5.29 2.03
C GLU A 137 -6.45 -5.34 3.42
N ILE A 138 -7.61 -4.70 3.61
CA ILE A 138 -8.37 -4.79 4.87
C ILE A 138 -8.85 -6.23 5.11
N ILE A 139 -9.37 -6.90 4.08
CA ILE A 139 -9.82 -8.29 4.21
C ILE A 139 -8.63 -9.21 4.51
N VAL A 140 -7.51 -9.04 3.80
CA VAL A 140 -6.27 -9.77 4.07
C VAL A 140 -5.83 -9.55 5.51
N TYR A 141 -5.82 -8.31 5.97
CA TYR A 141 -5.47 -7.97 7.35
C TYR A 141 -6.37 -8.67 8.36
N ALA A 142 -7.69 -8.68 8.14
CA ALA A 142 -8.64 -9.38 9.00
C ALA A 142 -8.38 -10.90 9.05
N ILE A 143 -8.10 -11.52 7.89
CA ILE A 143 -7.76 -12.96 7.83
C ILE A 143 -6.48 -13.24 8.61
N PHE A 144 -5.45 -12.41 8.45
CA PHE A 144 -4.20 -12.55 9.21
C PHE A 144 -4.43 -12.43 10.72
N LEU A 145 -5.27 -11.50 11.16
CA LEU A 145 -5.59 -11.36 12.58
C LEU A 145 -6.35 -12.58 13.14
N ILE A 146 -7.28 -13.15 12.39
CA ILE A 146 -8.14 -14.23 12.90
C ILE A 146 -7.45 -15.60 12.81
N ALA A 147 -6.75 -15.87 11.71
CA ALA A 147 -6.35 -17.23 11.36
C ALA A 147 -4.85 -17.51 11.52
N PHE A 148 -4.00 -16.50 11.72
CA PHE A 148 -2.55 -16.70 11.80
C PHE A 148 -2.07 -16.58 13.25
N PRO A 149 -1.79 -17.70 13.94
CA PRO A 149 -1.41 -17.68 15.37
C PRO A 149 -0.13 -16.90 15.64
N GLY A 150 0.83 -16.89 14.70
CA GLY A 150 2.05 -16.07 14.82
C GLY A 150 1.83 -14.55 14.72
N VAL A 151 0.67 -14.12 14.20
CA VAL A 151 0.22 -12.73 14.16
C VAL A 151 -0.49 -12.38 15.48
N LEU A 152 -1.31 -13.30 16.01
CA LEU A 152 -2.03 -13.17 17.28
C LEU A 152 -1.11 -13.13 18.50
N LEU A 153 -0.10 -14.01 18.54
CA LEU A 153 0.77 -14.19 19.72
C LEU A 153 1.90 -13.15 19.81
N GLY A 154 2.15 -12.39 18.74
CA GLY A 154 3.18 -11.36 18.72
C GLY A 154 2.60 -9.95 18.85
N ASN A 155 2.89 -9.25 19.95
CA ASN A 155 2.42 -7.88 20.20
C ASN A 155 2.66 -6.90 19.03
N PHE A 156 3.75 -7.09 18.28
CA PHE A 156 4.10 -6.29 17.10
C PHE A 156 3.68 -6.94 15.77
N ASN A 157 3.60 -8.28 15.72
CA ASN A 157 3.29 -9.03 14.50
C ASN A 157 1.86 -8.77 14.01
N ARG A 158 0.94 -8.47 14.93
CA ARG A 158 -0.43 -8.05 14.60
C ARG A 158 -0.51 -6.79 13.74
N PHE A 159 0.49 -5.91 13.77
CA PHE A 159 0.47 -4.67 12.98
C PHE A 159 1.17 -4.80 11.62
N LEU A 160 1.81 -5.94 11.34
CA LEU A 160 2.57 -6.11 10.10
C LEU A 160 1.69 -6.22 8.85
N PRO A 161 0.54 -6.92 8.86
CA PRO A 161 -0.33 -6.89 7.69
C PRO A 161 -1.06 -5.54 7.51
N PHE A 162 -1.10 -4.70 8.55
CA PHE A 162 -1.62 -3.34 8.45
C PHE A 162 -0.75 -2.42 7.56
N VAL A 163 0.52 -2.79 7.31
CA VAL A 163 1.41 -2.07 6.38
C VAL A 163 0.78 -1.98 4.97
N GLY A 164 0.17 -3.06 4.48
CA GLY A 164 -0.52 -3.05 3.17
C GLY A 164 -1.69 -2.05 3.15
N VAL A 165 -2.47 -1.99 4.23
CA VAL A 165 -3.57 -1.02 4.40
C VAL A 165 -3.04 0.42 4.38
N LEU A 166 -1.90 0.69 5.03
CA LEU A 166 -1.27 2.01 5.04
C LEU A 166 -0.78 2.44 3.65
N ILE A 167 -0.14 1.53 2.91
CA ILE A 167 0.31 1.78 1.53
C ILE A 167 -0.90 2.05 0.63
N ALA A 168 -1.93 1.18 0.66
CA ALA A 168 -3.16 1.35 -0.11
C ALA A 168 -3.90 2.65 0.25
N GLY A 169 -3.94 3.02 1.54
CA GLY A 169 -4.51 4.28 2.01
C GLY A 169 -3.78 5.51 1.44
N SER A 170 -2.45 5.45 1.36
CA SER A 170 -1.65 6.52 0.75
C SER A 170 -1.97 6.69 -0.75
N LEU A 171 -2.20 5.59 -1.48
CA LEU A 171 -2.60 5.61 -2.89
C LEU A 171 -3.95 6.31 -3.10
N ILE A 172 -4.93 6.09 -2.20
CA ILE A 172 -6.25 6.75 -2.30
C ILE A 172 -6.12 8.25 -2.17
N LEU A 173 -5.38 8.70 -1.15
CA LEU A 173 -5.17 10.12 -0.93
C LEU A 173 -4.50 10.76 -2.15
N PHE A 174 -3.54 10.06 -2.77
CA PHE A 174 -2.85 10.56 -3.94
C PHE A 174 -3.76 10.64 -5.16
N GLN A 175 -4.54 9.58 -5.44
CA GLN A 175 -5.43 9.56 -6.58
C GLN A 175 -6.57 10.58 -6.46
N LYS A 176 -7.08 10.82 -5.24
CA LYS A 176 -8.03 11.91 -4.97
C LYS A 176 -7.45 13.28 -5.32
N THR A 177 -6.21 13.54 -4.94
CA THR A 177 -5.53 14.80 -5.27
C THR A 177 -5.34 14.94 -6.77
N ARG A 178 -4.92 13.86 -7.47
CA ARG A 178 -4.76 13.88 -8.94
C ARG A 178 -6.07 14.14 -9.68
N ILE A 179 -7.15 13.43 -9.33
CA ILE A 179 -8.46 13.63 -9.97
C ILE A 179 -8.95 15.07 -9.75
N LYS A 180 -8.73 15.62 -8.54
CA LYS A 180 -9.07 17.02 -8.27
C LYS A 180 -8.27 18.01 -9.13
N GLN A 181 -7.00 17.72 -9.41
CA GLN A 181 -6.16 18.53 -10.30
C GLN A 181 -6.58 18.40 -11.77
N MET A 182 -7.10 17.25 -12.21
CA MET A 182 -7.58 17.05 -13.58
C MET A 182 -8.92 17.74 -13.86
N ASN A 183 -9.75 17.91 -12.84
CA ASN A 183 -11.08 18.52 -12.96
C ASN A 183 -11.08 20.04 -12.64
N SER A 184 -9.91 20.60 -12.31
CA SER A 184 -9.72 22.04 -12.01
C SER A 184 -9.09 22.75 -13.20
#